data_AF-A0A938CHG7-F1
#
_entry.id   AF-A0A938CHG7-F1
#
_cell.length_a   1.000
_cell.length_b   1.000
_cell.length_c   1.000
_cell.angle_alpha   90.00
_cell.angle_beta   90.00
_cell.angle_gamma   90.00
#
_symmetry.space_group_name_H-M   'P 1'
#
loop_
_entity.id
_entity.type
_entity.pdbx_description
1 polymer ?
#
loop_
_entity_poly.entity_id
_entity_poly.type
_entity_poly.pdbx_seq_one_letter_code
_entity_poly.pdbx_strand_id
1 'polypeptide(L)'
;MATLILAVAVGFTATCGAQQEAPRVALLFSDHGSFRHRDDYDGRLADLGWPLTKFENTPFAELVGRLSEFDVLLGGALFNYSNPQDLSAHAEPLLRFVREGGAAVLTDCNYPSMVTWLGGVRRQHGVGGEPPGLDGRRPSAAHHPQPPRPPRRVVGPDAARPPSPGAQHSMRRARASTPPASWARETPT
;
A
#
# COMPACT_ATOMS: atom_id res chain seq x y z
N MET A 1 -34.75 53.38 -37.36
CA MET A 1 -34.24 52.47 -36.30
C MET A 1 -33.98 51.12 -36.96
N ALA A 2 -32.72 50.70 -37.03
CA ALA A 2 -32.30 49.48 -37.70
C ALA A 2 -32.04 48.38 -36.66
N THR A 3 -32.76 47.26 -36.76
CA THR A 3 -32.65 46.11 -35.88
C THR A 3 -31.54 45.19 -36.37
N LEU A 4 -30.46 45.08 -35.61
CA LEU A 4 -29.33 44.18 -35.85
C LEU A 4 -29.67 42.80 -35.27
N ILE A 5 -29.87 41.79 -36.14
CA ILE A 5 -30.08 40.40 -35.74
C ILE A 5 -28.70 39.73 -35.65
N LEU A 6 -28.23 39.51 -34.42
CA LEU A 6 -27.01 38.76 -34.13
C LEU A 6 -27.34 37.26 -34.15
N ALA A 7 -27.03 36.59 -35.25
CA ALA A 7 -27.12 35.14 -35.35
C ALA A 7 -25.93 34.50 -34.63
N VAL A 8 -26.15 34.01 -33.40
CA VAL A 8 -25.19 33.17 -32.69
C VAL A 8 -25.27 31.77 -33.30
N ALA A 9 -24.34 31.45 -34.19
CA ALA A 9 -24.14 30.10 -34.67
C ALA A 9 -23.58 29.25 -33.52
N VAL A 10 -24.45 28.48 -32.87
CA VAL A 10 -24.03 27.44 -31.91
C VAL A 10 -23.41 26.32 -32.72
N GLY A 11 -22.09 26.40 -32.91
CA GLY A 11 -21.30 25.33 -33.51
C GLY A 11 -21.31 24.13 -32.58
N PHE A 12 -22.10 23.12 -32.94
CA PHE A 12 -22.02 21.78 -32.34
C PHE A 12 -20.71 21.16 -32.79
N THR A 13 -19.60 21.46 -32.11
CA THR A 13 -18.35 20.73 -32.27
C THR A 13 -18.62 19.30 -31.83
N ALA A 14 -18.68 18.37 -32.80
CA ALA A 14 -18.69 16.95 -32.54
C ALA A 14 -17.48 16.63 -31.65
N THR A 15 -17.73 16.41 -30.36
CA THR A 15 -16.74 15.83 -29.46
C THR A 15 -16.50 14.44 -29.97
N CYS A 16 -15.49 14.28 -30.82
CA CYS A 16 -14.96 12.97 -31.17
C CYS A 16 -14.69 12.28 -29.83
N GLY A 17 -15.38 11.19 -29.53
CA GLY A 17 -15.27 10.50 -28.25
C GLY A 17 -13.83 10.11 -28.06
N ALA A 18 -13.09 10.91 -27.28
CA ALA A 18 -11.75 10.59 -26.89
C ALA A 18 -11.86 9.27 -26.15
N GLN A 19 -11.30 8.22 -26.75
CA GLN A 19 -11.18 6.94 -26.08
C GLN A 19 -10.30 7.20 -24.86
N GLN A 20 -10.93 7.34 -23.70
CA GLN A 20 -10.24 7.63 -22.47
C GLN A 20 -9.24 6.50 -22.24
N GLU A 21 -7.96 6.84 -22.22
CA GLU A 21 -6.90 5.87 -21.94
C GLU A 21 -7.16 5.22 -20.59
N ALA A 22 -6.83 3.92 -20.49
CA ALA A 22 -7.01 3.19 -19.25
C ALA A 22 -6.13 3.83 -18.14
N PRO A 23 -6.72 4.20 -16.99
CA PRO A 23 -5.97 4.78 -15.88
C PRO A 23 -4.81 3.88 -15.43
N ARG A 24 -3.65 4.51 -15.23
CA ARG A 24 -2.45 3.88 -14.70
C ARG A 24 -2.49 3.92 -13.18
N VAL A 25 -2.38 2.75 -12.55
CA VAL A 25 -2.57 2.60 -11.11
C VAL A 25 -1.24 2.30 -10.42
N ALA A 26 -0.89 3.09 -9.41
CA ALA A 26 0.11 2.72 -8.41
C ALA A 26 -0.59 2.11 -7.19
N LEU A 27 -0.31 0.85 -6.87
CA LEU A 27 -0.77 0.18 -5.66
C LEU A 27 0.29 0.24 -4.57
N LEU A 28 -0.05 0.88 -3.46
CA LEU A 28 0.74 0.88 -2.23
C LEU A 28 0.28 -0.27 -1.33
N PHE A 29 1.23 -1.08 -0.85
CA PHE A 29 0.98 -2.22 0.06
C PHE A 29 2.06 -2.31 1.15
N SER A 30 1.81 -3.09 2.20
CA SER A 30 2.84 -3.45 3.20
C SER A 30 3.12 -4.96 3.20
N ASP A 31 4.21 -5.36 3.84
CA ASP A 31 4.60 -6.77 4.02
C ASP A 31 3.70 -7.55 5.02
N HIS A 32 2.65 -6.91 5.56
CA HIS A 32 1.78 -7.50 6.57
C HIS A 32 1.21 -8.86 6.13
N GLY A 33 1.31 -9.84 7.03
CA GLY A 33 0.79 -11.19 6.78
C GLY A 33 1.48 -11.91 5.62
N SER A 34 2.79 -11.69 5.41
CA SER A 34 3.55 -12.24 4.27
C SER A 34 3.00 -11.77 2.92
N PHE A 35 2.79 -10.44 2.78
CA PHE A 35 2.29 -9.81 1.56
C PHE A 35 0.88 -10.24 1.14
N ARG A 36 0.03 -10.68 2.07
CA ARG A 36 -1.28 -11.29 1.75
C ARG A 36 -2.23 -10.40 0.94
N HIS A 37 -2.05 -9.07 0.99
CA HIS A 37 -2.91 -8.09 0.31
C HIS A 37 -2.29 -7.48 -0.95
N ARG A 38 -1.06 -7.89 -1.31
CA ARG A 38 -0.33 -7.31 -2.44
C ARG A 38 -1.04 -7.53 -3.79
N ASP A 39 -1.76 -8.64 -3.90
CA ASP A 39 -2.32 -9.14 -5.16
C ASP A 39 -3.87 -9.07 -5.19
N ASP A 40 -4.50 -8.42 -4.19
CA ASP A 40 -5.97 -8.35 -4.01
C ASP A 40 -6.71 -7.68 -5.18
N TYR A 41 -6.03 -6.81 -5.94
CA TYR A 41 -6.62 -6.00 -7.00
C TYR A 41 -6.28 -6.48 -8.42
N ASP A 42 -5.36 -7.44 -8.57
CA ASP A 42 -4.79 -7.82 -9.86
C ASP A 42 -5.87 -8.24 -10.87
N GLY A 43 -6.73 -9.18 -10.47
CA GLY A 43 -7.78 -9.68 -11.36
C GLY A 43 -8.76 -8.60 -11.78
N ARG A 44 -9.18 -7.74 -10.84
CA ARG A 44 -10.18 -6.69 -11.11
C ARG A 44 -9.62 -5.57 -11.99
N LEU A 45 -8.37 -5.17 -11.79
CA LEU A 45 -7.75 -4.16 -12.64
C LEU A 45 -7.40 -4.72 -14.02
N ALA A 46 -7.00 -5.99 -14.11
CA ALA A 46 -6.81 -6.68 -15.38
C ALA A 46 -8.11 -6.78 -16.20
N ASP A 47 -9.23 -7.13 -15.57
CA ASP A 47 -10.56 -7.18 -16.22
C ASP A 47 -10.96 -5.81 -16.82
N LEU A 48 -10.52 -4.71 -16.20
CA LEU A 48 -10.75 -3.34 -16.66
C LEU A 48 -9.74 -2.87 -17.71
N GLY A 49 -8.66 -3.62 -17.95
CA GLY A 49 -7.54 -3.20 -18.79
C GLY A 49 -6.69 -2.09 -18.17
N TRP A 50 -6.73 -1.91 -16.85
CA TRP A 50 -6.00 -0.86 -16.15
C TRP A 50 -4.59 -1.34 -15.76
N PRO A 51 -3.51 -0.72 -16.29
CA PRO A 51 -2.16 -1.12 -15.92
C PRO A 51 -1.88 -0.82 -14.44
N LEU A 52 -1.27 -1.79 -13.76
CA LEU A 52 -0.98 -1.76 -12.32
C LEU A 52 0.52 -1.88 -12.05
N THR A 53 1.07 -0.94 -11.31
CA THR A 53 2.43 -1.00 -10.74
C THR A 53 2.33 -1.04 -9.23
N LYS A 54 3.08 -1.95 -8.58
CA LYS A 54 2.99 -2.17 -7.13
C LYS A 54 4.22 -1.63 -6.42
N PHE A 55 4.01 -0.98 -5.28
CA PHE A 55 5.04 -0.41 -4.42
C PHE A 55 4.82 -0.85 -2.98
N GLU A 56 5.87 -1.36 -2.36
CA GLU A 56 5.88 -1.54 -0.91
C GLU A 56 5.93 -0.17 -0.22
N ASN A 57 5.38 -0.06 0.98
CA ASN A 57 5.35 1.19 1.72
C ASN A 57 6.72 1.66 2.21
N THR A 58 7.68 0.76 2.43
CA THR A 58 9.00 1.13 2.95
C THR A 58 9.79 2.07 2.02
N PRO A 59 9.86 1.87 0.68
CA PRO A 59 10.44 2.84 -0.26
C PRO A 59 9.43 3.89 -0.76
N PHE A 60 8.52 4.41 0.08
CA PHE A 60 7.47 5.34 -0.38
C PHE A 60 7.99 6.58 -1.14
N ALA A 61 9.19 7.08 -0.81
CA ALA A 61 9.81 8.18 -1.51
C ALA A 61 10.06 7.89 -3.01
N GLU A 62 10.31 6.63 -3.38
CA GLU A 62 10.44 6.21 -4.78
C GLU A 62 9.12 6.39 -5.54
N LEU A 63 8.02 5.91 -4.95
CA LEU A 63 6.68 6.10 -5.50
C LEU A 63 6.36 7.60 -5.65
N VAL A 64 6.67 8.41 -4.64
CA VAL A 64 6.45 9.87 -4.68
C VAL A 64 7.17 10.52 -5.86
N GLY A 65 8.41 10.10 -6.15
CA GLY A 65 9.19 10.58 -7.29
C GLY A 65 8.57 10.22 -8.66
N ARG A 66 7.64 9.27 -8.69
CA ARG A 66 7.03 8.71 -9.90
C ARG A 66 5.52 8.99 -10.01
N LEU A 67 4.94 9.80 -9.12
CA LEU A 67 3.48 10.05 -9.11
C LEU A 67 2.92 10.54 -10.45
N SER A 68 3.69 11.28 -11.24
CA SER A 68 3.29 11.75 -12.58
C SER A 68 3.14 10.64 -13.62
N GLU A 69 3.65 9.43 -13.35
CA GLU A 69 3.48 8.24 -14.20
C GLU A 69 2.11 7.58 -14.00
N PHE A 70 1.34 8.01 -13.00
CA PHE A 70 0.10 7.38 -12.58
C PHE A 70 -1.07 8.35 -12.63
N ASP A 71 -2.26 7.79 -12.74
CA ASP A 71 -3.52 8.53 -12.68
C ASP A 71 -4.25 8.21 -11.36
N VAL A 72 -3.96 7.04 -10.76
CA VAL A 72 -4.52 6.60 -9.49
C VAL A 72 -3.43 6.11 -8.53
N LEU A 73 -3.41 6.67 -7.32
CA LEU A 73 -2.72 6.11 -6.16
C LEU A 73 -3.73 5.29 -5.33
N LEU A 74 -3.57 3.98 -5.31
CA LEU A 74 -4.42 3.05 -4.56
C LEU A 74 -3.68 2.54 -3.32
N GLY A 75 -4.15 2.91 -2.13
CA GLY A 75 -3.74 2.29 -0.86
C GLY A 75 -4.57 1.04 -0.60
N GLY A 76 -3.98 -0.14 -0.78
CA GLY A 76 -4.65 -1.43 -0.52
C GLY A 76 -4.96 -1.66 0.96
N ALA A 77 -5.59 -2.79 1.28
CA ALA A 77 -5.85 -3.16 2.67
C ALA A 77 -4.53 -3.21 3.45
N LEU A 78 -4.51 -2.58 4.63
CA LEU A 78 -3.33 -2.51 5.49
C LEU A 78 -2.06 -1.92 4.82
N PHE A 79 -2.21 -1.02 3.83
CA PHE A 79 -1.09 -0.53 3.01
C PHE A 79 0.07 0.10 3.79
N ASN A 80 -0.17 0.64 4.99
CA ASN A 80 0.87 1.24 5.84
C ASN A 80 0.86 0.65 7.27
N TYR A 81 0.39 -0.59 7.41
CA TYR A 81 0.22 -1.21 8.73
C TYR A 81 1.54 -1.72 9.31
N SER A 82 2.28 -2.53 8.55
CA SER A 82 3.64 -2.95 8.90
C SER A 82 4.65 -1.92 8.43
N ASN A 83 5.74 -1.74 9.19
CA ASN A 83 6.81 -0.76 8.90
C ASN A 83 6.24 0.63 8.53
N PRO A 84 5.38 1.23 9.37
CA PRO A 84 4.62 2.41 9.00
C PRO A 84 5.54 3.58 8.65
N GLN A 85 5.27 4.22 7.51
CA GLN A 85 5.94 5.45 7.09
C GLN A 85 5.09 6.67 7.44
N ASP A 86 5.75 7.80 7.72
CA ASP A 86 5.08 9.09 7.81
C ASP A 86 4.93 9.71 6.42
N LEU A 87 3.81 9.42 5.77
CA LEU A 87 3.54 9.94 4.42
C LEU A 87 3.36 11.48 4.40
N SER A 88 3.20 12.12 5.56
CA SER A 88 3.08 13.58 5.64
C SER A 88 4.40 14.31 5.32
N ALA A 89 5.52 13.60 5.34
CA ALA A 89 6.80 14.10 4.81
C ALA A 89 6.75 14.40 3.30
N HIS A 90 5.73 13.86 2.59
CA HIS A 90 5.53 14.02 1.15
C HIS A 90 4.19 14.70 0.82
N ALA A 91 3.64 15.50 1.73
CA ALA A 91 2.33 16.14 1.56
C ALA A 91 2.23 16.98 0.28
N GLU A 92 3.24 17.81 0.00
CA GLU A 92 3.22 18.71 -1.17
C GLU A 92 3.16 17.92 -2.49
N PRO A 93 4.04 16.92 -2.77
CA PRO A 93 3.90 16.05 -3.94
C PRO A 93 2.54 15.35 -4.05
N LEU A 94 2.00 14.83 -2.93
CA LEU A 94 0.71 14.12 -2.93
C LEU A 94 -0.46 15.06 -3.25
N LEU A 95 -0.44 16.28 -2.72
CA LEU A 95 -1.47 17.26 -3.02
C LEU A 95 -1.36 17.82 -4.43
N ARG A 96 -0.14 18.01 -4.93
CA ARG A 96 0.08 18.37 -6.34
C ARG A 96 -0.51 17.30 -7.26
N PHE A 97 -0.22 16.02 -7.01
CA PHE A 97 -0.80 14.90 -7.77
C PHE A 97 -2.33 14.99 -7.83
N VAL A 98 -3.01 15.22 -6.70
CA VAL A 98 -4.47 15.37 -6.67
C VAL A 98 -4.96 16.61 -7.41
N ARG A 99 -4.27 17.75 -7.26
CA ARG A 99 -4.61 19.01 -7.96
C ARG A 99 -4.45 18.91 -9.47
N GLU A 100 -3.51 18.10 -9.93
CA GLU A 100 -3.22 17.85 -11.35
C GLU A 100 -4.15 16.79 -11.96
N GLY A 101 -5.17 16.33 -11.22
CA GLY A 101 -6.20 15.41 -11.71
C GLY A 101 -5.99 13.96 -11.28
N GLY A 102 -4.92 13.65 -10.55
CA GLY A 102 -4.70 12.34 -9.96
C GLY A 102 -5.72 12.01 -8.87
N ALA A 103 -6.08 10.72 -8.75
CA ALA A 103 -6.98 10.24 -7.71
C ALA A 103 -6.22 9.46 -6.64
N ALA A 104 -6.41 9.80 -5.37
CA ALA A 104 -5.92 9.01 -4.24
C ALA A 104 -7.07 8.23 -3.60
N VAL A 105 -7.04 6.90 -3.70
CA VAL A 105 -8.04 5.98 -3.15
C VAL A 105 -7.39 5.18 -2.03
N LEU A 106 -7.77 5.44 -0.77
CA LEU A 106 -7.23 4.76 0.39
C LEU A 106 -8.29 3.82 0.97
N THR A 107 -7.99 2.53 1.01
CA THR A 107 -8.89 1.50 1.56
C THR A 107 -8.49 1.12 2.98
N ASP A 108 -9.44 0.57 3.73
CA ASP A 108 -9.19 0.03 5.08
C ASP A 108 -8.55 1.05 6.05
N CYS A 109 -8.96 2.32 5.98
CA CYS A 109 -8.45 3.44 6.78
C CYS A 109 -8.95 3.44 8.24
N ASN A 110 -8.83 2.30 8.95
CA ASN A 110 -9.34 2.06 10.30
C ASN A 110 -8.24 2.04 11.38
N TYR A 111 -6.96 2.02 11.02
CA TYR A 111 -5.84 2.02 11.98
C TYR A 111 -5.09 3.37 12.02
N PRO A 112 -4.62 3.83 13.20
CA PRO A 112 -3.84 5.06 13.31
C PRO A 112 -2.63 5.13 12.38
N SER A 113 -1.88 4.03 12.23
CA SER A 113 -0.73 3.94 11.31
C SER A 113 -1.08 4.26 9.85
N MET A 114 -2.34 4.09 9.46
CA MET A 114 -2.82 4.34 8.10
C MET A 114 -3.40 5.74 7.91
N VAL A 115 -3.79 6.45 8.97
CA VAL A 115 -4.54 7.72 8.85
C VAL A 115 -3.92 8.91 9.57
N THR A 116 -3.06 8.72 10.58
CA THR A 116 -2.53 9.84 11.37
C THR A 116 -1.71 10.84 10.54
N TRP A 117 -1.02 10.37 9.50
CA TRP A 117 -0.25 11.21 8.57
C TRP A 117 -1.14 12.22 7.82
N LEU A 118 -2.43 11.93 7.59
CA LEU A 118 -3.37 12.88 6.98
C LEU A 118 -3.52 14.15 7.83
N GLY A 119 -3.41 14.03 9.16
CA GLY A 119 -3.36 15.18 10.05
C GLY A 119 -2.13 16.06 9.81
N GLY A 120 -0.99 15.46 9.46
CA GLY A 120 0.23 16.18 9.05
C GLY A 120 0.02 16.96 7.75
N VAL A 121 -0.57 16.31 6.74
CA VAL A 121 -0.95 16.96 5.46
C VAL A 121 -1.87 18.14 5.70
N ARG A 122 -2.94 17.97 6.50
CA ARG A 122 -3.87 19.08 6.81
C ARG A 122 -3.20 20.26 7.47
N ARG A 123 -2.31 20.02 8.45
CA ARG A 123 -1.58 21.08 9.17
C ARG A 123 -0.65 21.87 8.24
N GLN A 124 0.09 21.20 7.36
CA GLN A 124 1.00 21.86 6.42
C GLN A 124 0.26 22.79 5.45
N HIS A 125 -1.03 22.50 5.18
CA HIS A 125 -1.84 23.25 4.22
C HIS A 125 -2.89 24.17 4.86
N GLY A 126 -2.75 24.47 6.15
CA GLY A 126 -3.59 25.46 6.82
C GLY A 126 -5.09 25.09 6.90
N VAL A 127 -5.44 23.82 6.66
CA VAL A 127 -6.81 23.33 6.83
C VAL A 127 -7.06 23.15 8.32
N GLY A 128 -7.41 24.25 9.00
CA GLY A 128 -7.77 24.27 10.42
C GLY A 128 -8.96 23.34 10.74
N GLY A 129 -9.01 22.88 11.99
CA GLY A 129 -10.06 22.01 12.52
C GLY A 129 -9.54 20.62 12.89
N GLU A 130 -9.82 20.18 14.11
CA GLU A 130 -9.54 18.82 14.56
C GLU A 130 -10.31 17.84 13.63
N PRO A 131 -9.71 16.71 13.20
CA PRO A 131 -10.45 15.72 12.44
C PRO A 131 -11.64 15.23 13.26
N PRO A 132 -12.87 15.20 12.69
CA PRO A 132 -14.00 14.61 13.40
C PRO A 132 -13.67 13.16 13.77
N GLY A 133 -13.74 12.83 15.07
CA GLY A 133 -13.41 11.51 15.61
C GLY A 133 -11.95 11.28 16.06
N LEU A 134 -11.11 12.32 16.04
CA LEU A 134 -9.80 12.35 16.71
C LEU A 134 -9.80 13.31 17.92
N ASP A 135 -10.99 13.55 18.47
CA ASP A 135 -11.35 14.47 19.55
C ASP A 135 -10.66 14.11 20.87
N GLY A 136 -9.38 14.49 21.01
CA GLY A 136 -8.65 14.48 22.29
C GLY A 136 -8.54 13.14 23.03
N ARG A 137 -9.16 12.05 22.56
CA ARG A 137 -8.86 10.69 22.99
C ARG A 137 -7.47 10.42 22.47
N ARG A 138 -6.47 10.65 23.34
CA ARG A 138 -5.15 10.00 23.20
C ARG A 138 -5.44 8.59 22.69
N PRO A 139 -4.81 8.12 21.60
CA PRO A 139 -4.99 6.75 21.17
C PRO A 139 -4.78 5.90 22.41
N SER A 140 -5.89 5.35 22.94
CA SER A 140 -5.89 4.58 24.17
C SER A 140 -4.98 3.43 23.86
N ALA A 141 -3.72 3.49 24.32
CA ALA A 141 -2.57 2.74 23.82
C ALA A 141 -3.08 1.49 23.13
N ALA A 142 -3.33 1.63 21.82
CA ALA A 142 -4.18 0.68 21.11
C ALA A 142 -3.50 -0.64 21.39
N HIS A 143 -4.27 -1.55 21.97
CA HIS A 143 -3.86 -2.88 22.33
C HIS A 143 -3.12 -3.41 21.10
N HIS A 144 -1.79 -3.27 21.06
CA HIS A 144 -1.00 -3.91 20.04
C HIS A 144 -1.43 -5.35 20.20
N PRO A 145 -2.03 -6.00 19.17
CA PRO A 145 -2.38 -7.39 19.30
C PRO A 145 -1.07 -8.06 19.71
N GLN A 146 -0.98 -8.44 20.99
CA GLN A 146 0.18 -9.14 21.47
C GLN A 146 0.26 -10.36 20.56
N PRO A 147 1.43 -10.65 19.97
CA PRO A 147 1.58 -11.89 19.23
C PRO A 147 1.03 -13.01 20.13
N PRO A 148 0.23 -13.95 19.57
CA PRO A 148 -0.44 -14.96 20.36
C PRO A 148 0.57 -15.53 21.34
N ARG A 149 0.28 -15.42 22.65
CA ARG A 149 1.19 -15.93 23.67
C ARG A 149 1.50 -17.37 23.28
N PRO A 150 2.79 -17.76 23.21
CA PRO A 150 3.11 -19.16 22.96
C PRO A 150 2.30 -20.00 23.95
N PRO A 151 1.72 -21.12 23.51
CA PRO A 151 0.86 -21.93 24.36
C PRO A 151 1.61 -22.15 25.67
N ARG A 152 0.99 -21.71 26.78
CA ARG A 152 1.57 -21.83 28.10
C ARG A 152 1.91 -23.31 28.25
N ARG A 153 3.20 -23.65 28.33
CA ARG A 153 3.64 -25.02 28.53
C ARG A 153 2.99 -25.46 29.84
N VAL A 154 1.90 -26.21 29.75
CA VAL A 154 1.30 -26.85 30.91
C VAL A 154 2.32 -27.90 31.31
N VAL A 155 3.19 -27.52 32.24
CA VAL A 155 4.02 -28.48 32.96
C VAL A 155 3.03 -29.27 33.80
N GLY A 156 2.52 -30.36 33.22
CA GLY A 156 1.76 -31.33 33.98
C GLY A 156 2.61 -31.83 35.15
N PRO A 157 1.98 -32.33 36.23
CA PRO A 157 2.67 -32.79 37.44
C PRO A 157 3.67 -33.95 37.23
N ASP A 158 3.83 -34.47 36.01
CA ASP A 158 4.70 -35.62 35.68
C ASP A 158 6.13 -35.25 35.25
N ALA A 159 6.57 -33.99 35.36
CA ALA A 159 7.91 -33.57 34.93
C ALA A 159 9.09 -34.05 35.81
N ALA A 160 8.87 -35.02 36.71
CA ALA A 160 9.88 -35.57 37.62
C ALA A 160 10.28 -37.03 37.31
N ARG A 161 10.01 -37.56 36.10
CA ARG A 161 10.59 -38.84 35.69
C ARG A 161 11.94 -38.63 34.98
N PRO A 162 13.06 -39.16 35.52
CA PRO A 162 14.32 -39.17 34.80
C PRO A 162 14.18 -39.98 33.49
N PRO A 163 14.88 -39.60 32.42
CA PRO A 163 14.80 -40.31 31.16
C PRO A 163 15.34 -41.74 31.31
N SER A 164 14.56 -42.73 30.86
CA SER A 164 15.03 -44.10 30.70
C SER A 164 16.16 -44.15 29.67
N PRO A 165 17.29 -44.80 29.96
CA PRO A 165 18.39 -44.93 29.03
C PRO A 165 18.03 -45.99 27.99
N GLY A 166 17.63 -45.57 26.79
CA GLY A 166 17.45 -46.53 25.70
C GLY A 166 16.63 -46.00 24.54
N ALA A 167 17.30 -45.33 23.60
CA ALA A 167 17.07 -45.45 22.15
C ALA A 167 17.89 -44.37 21.45
N GLN A 168 19.17 -44.64 21.21
CA GLN A 168 19.91 -43.95 20.16
C GLN A 168 19.31 -44.41 18.83
N HIS A 169 18.61 -43.51 18.13
CA HIS A 169 18.25 -43.72 16.74
C HIS A 169 18.98 -42.71 15.87
N SER A 170 19.82 -43.30 15.02
CA SER A 170 20.68 -42.71 14.00
C SER A 170 19.88 -41.83 13.03
N MET A 171 20.06 -40.52 13.10
CA MET A 171 19.71 -39.65 11.98
C MET A 171 20.84 -39.68 10.95
N ARG A 172 20.59 -40.36 9.83
CA ARG A 172 21.35 -40.19 8.59
C ARG A 172 21.23 -38.75 8.11
N ARG A 173 22.36 -38.05 8.00
CA ARG A 173 22.44 -36.73 7.37
C ARG A 173 22.14 -36.86 5.88
N ALA A 174 21.15 -36.11 5.39
CA ALA A 174 20.96 -35.88 3.96
C ALA A 174 22.10 -35.00 3.44
N ARG A 175 22.70 -35.41 2.32
CA ARG A 175 23.78 -34.69 1.63
C ARG A 175 23.20 -33.43 0.97
N ALA A 176 23.89 -32.31 1.13
CA ALA A 176 23.59 -31.08 0.42
C ALA A 176 23.90 -31.26 -1.08
N SER A 177 22.94 -30.95 -1.93
CA SER A 177 23.10 -30.88 -3.38
C SER A 177 23.69 -29.53 -3.75
N THR A 178 24.84 -29.54 -4.41
CA THR A 178 25.50 -28.37 -5.00
C THR A 178 24.67 -27.83 -6.17
N PRO A 179 24.35 -26.52 -6.24
CA PRO A 179 23.79 -25.93 -7.46
C PRO A 179 24.89 -25.68 -8.51
N PRO A 180 24.60 -25.83 -9.81
CA PRO A 180 25.57 -25.56 -10.87
C PRO A 180 25.76 -24.04 -11.11
N ALA A 181 27.00 -23.69 -11.41
CA ALA A 181 27.43 -22.36 -11.80
C ALA A 181 27.21 -22.14 -13.30
N SER A 182 26.47 -21.10 -13.70
CA SER A 182 26.69 -20.34 -14.94
C SER A 182 25.59 -19.30 -15.18
N TRP A 183 25.89 -18.03 -14.96
CA TRP A 183 25.27 -16.93 -15.72
C TRP A 183 26.38 -15.97 -16.12
N ALA A 184 26.85 -16.17 -17.36
CA ALA A 184 27.74 -15.26 -18.06
C ALA A 184 27.02 -13.92 -18.29
N ARG A 185 27.72 -12.81 -18.06
CA ARG A 185 27.26 -11.48 -18.48
C ARG A 185 27.88 -11.20 -19.84
N GLU A 186 27.04 -11.01 -20.84
CA GLU A 186 27.40 -10.30 -22.06
C GLU A 186 27.03 -8.83 -21.87
N THR A 187 28.02 -7.95 -22.02
CA THR A 187 27.82 -6.51 -22.14
C THR A 187 27.89 -6.13 -23.62
N PRO A 188 26.93 -5.37 -24.17
CA PRO A 188 27.11 -4.72 -25.46
C PRO A 188 27.85 -3.37 -25.29
N THR A 189 28.73 -3.12 -26.26
CA THR A 189 29.43 -1.85 -26.56
C THR A 189 28.51 -0.75 -27.05
#